data_AF-A0A535ZXR2-F1
#
_entry.id   AF-A0A535ZXR2-F1
#
_cell.length_a   1.000
_cell.length_b   1.000
_cell.length_c   1.000
_cell.angle_alpha   90.00
_cell.angle_beta   90.00
_cell.angle_gamma   90.00
#
_symmetry.space_group_name_H-M   'P 1'
#
loop_
_entity.id
_entity.type
_entity.pdbx_description
1 polymer ?
#
loop_
_entity_poly.entity_id
_entity_poly.type
_entity_poly.pdbx_seq_one_letter_code
_entity_poly.pdbx_strand_id
1 'polypeptide(L)' 'SAMIAPFAIESLKEHRVRQLEAKLKTGASWQEHDYVFCTLHGTHLGPKHVVEEFKLLLKQVGLPDIRFHDLRHSARHSF' A
#
# COMPACT_ATOMS: atom_id res chain seq x y z
N SER A 1 -21.43 -5.17 -5.79
CA SER A 1 -20.31 -5.95 -5.23
C SER A 1 -19.14 -5.82 -6.17
N ALA A 2 -17.98 -5.31 -5.72
CA ALA A 2 -16.78 -5.25 -6.56
C ALA A 2 -16.10 -6.62 -6.51
N MET A 3 -15.84 -7.23 -7.67
CA MET A 3 -15.00 -8.43 -7.71
C MET A 3 -13.55 -8.04 -7.45
N ILE A 4 -12.95 -8.64 -6.43
CA ILE A 4 -11.54 -8.49 -6.10
C ILE A 4 -10.83 -9.72 -6.62
N ALA A 5 -9.77 -9.53 -7.40
CA ALA A 5 -8.99 -10.65 -7.92
C ALA A 5 -8.38 -11.48 -6.77
N PRO A 6 -8.27 -12.82 -6.89
CA PRO A 6 -7.76 -13.68 -5.82
C PRO A 6 -6.38 -13.26 -5.31
N PHE A 7 -5.46 -12.90 -6.21
CA PHE A 7 -4.12 -12.44 -5.84
C PHE A 7 -4.15 -11.17 -4.97
N ALA A 8 -5.11 -10.26 -5.22
CA ALA A 8 -5.26 -9.05 -4.44
C ALA A 8 -5.79 -9.35 -3.03
N ILE A 9 -6.63 -10.39 -2.88
CA ILE A 9 -7.07 -10.87 -1.57
C ILE A 9 -5.89 -11.42 -0.78
N GLU A 10 -5.01 -12.20 -1.41
CA GLU A 10 -3.80 -12.72 -0.76
C GLU A 10 -2.87 -11.59 -0.32
N SER A 11 -2.59 -10.63 -1.20
CA SER A 11 -1.79 -9.45 -0.86
C SER A 11 -2.39 -8.64 0.31
N LEU A 12 -3.71 -8.52 0.40
CA LEU A 12 -4.39 -7.85 1.51
C LEU A 12 -4.26 -8.62 2.83
N LYS A 13 -4.30 -9.96 2.80
CA LYS A 13 -4.05 -10.79 3.99
C LYS A 13 -2.62 -10.60 4.49
N GLU A 14 -1.64 -10.66 3.60
CA GLU A 14 -0.23 -10.42 3.95
C GLU A 14 0.00 -9.00 4.48
N HIS A 15 -0.69 -8.01 3.91
CA HIS A 15 -0.65 -6.65 4.41
C HIS A 15 -1.19 -6.55 5.84
N ARG A 16 -2.32 -7.22 6.12
CA ARG A 16 -2.92 -7.23 7.46
C ARG A 16 -2.01 -7.89 8.50
N VAL A 17 -1.29 -8.95 8.14
CA VAL A 17 -0.29 -9.56 9.04
C VAL A 17 0.80 -8.53 9.39
N ARG A 18 1.38 -7.87 8.38
CA ARG A 18 2.40 -6.82 8.59
C ARG A 18 1.89 -5.66 9.43
N GLN A 19 0.63 -5.27 9.25
CA GLN A 19 0.00 -4.22 10.06
C GLN A 19 -0.11 -4.63 11.53
N LEU A 20 -0.53 -5.86 11.81
CA LEU A 20 -0.59 -6.38 13.18
C LEU A 20 0.80 -6.45 13.81
N GLU A 21 1.82 -6.87 13.06
CA GLU A 21 3.21 -6.84 13.52
C GLU A 21 3.68 -5.41 13.84
N ALA A 22 3.35 -4.43 12.99
CA ALA A 22 3.66 -3.03 13.22
C ALA A 22 2.92 -2.48 14.46
N LYS A 23 1.66 -2.88 14.67
CA LYS A 23 0.87 -2.55 15.86
C LYS A 23 1.51 -3.11 17.13
N LEU A 24 1.92 -4.37 17.12
CA LEU A 24 2.60 -5.01 18.25
C LEU A 24 3.95 -4.33 18.55
N LYS A 25 4.72 -3.97 17.51
CA LYS A 25 6.01 -3.27 17.65
C LYS A 25 5.86 -1.85 18.18
N THR A 26 4.83 -1.13 17.76
CA THR A 26 4.60 0.26 18.15
C THR A 26 3.94 0.37 19.53
N GLY A 27 3.19 -0.66 19.95
CA GLY A 27 2.60 -0.75 21.29
C GLY A 27 1.71 0.45 21.61
N ALA A 28 1.99 1.13 22.72
CA ALA A 28 1.19 2.25 23.22
C ALA A 28 1.17 3.49 22.31
N SER A 29 2.13 3.61 21.38
CA SER A 29 2.16 4.72 20.41
C SER A 29 1.34 4.45 19.15
N TRP A 30 0.69 3.27 19.05
CA TRP A 30 -0.15 2.95 17.91
C TRP A 30 -1.43 3.76 17.93
N GLN A 31 -1.78 4.38 16.80
CA GLN A 31 -3.02 5.13 16.66
C GLN A 31 -4.09 4.27 15.97
N GLU A 32 -5.17 3.99 16.69
CA GLU A 32 -6.34 3.25 16.18
C GLU A 32 -7.20 4.16 15.29
N HIS A 33 -7.07 4.00 13.97
CA HIS A 33 -7.89 4.72 12.98
C HIS A 33 -8.60 3.77 11.99
N ASP A 34 -8.56 2.45 12.24
CA ASP A 34 -9.16 1.40 11.39
C ASP A 34 -8.78 1.45 9.90
N TYR A 35 -7.67 2.10 9.56
CA TYR A 35 -7.20 2.20 8.19
C TYR A 35 -6.72 0.84 7.66
N VAL A 36 -7.11 0.52 6.42
CA VAL A 36 -6.59 -0.66 5.72
C VAL A 36 -5.14 -0.46 5.30
N PHE A 37 -4.76 0.76 4.88
CA PHE A 37 -3.38 1.16 4.57
C PHE A 37 -2.98 2.31 5.49
N CYS A 38 -1.99 2.07 6.34
CA CYS A 38 -1.50 3.05 7.31
C CYS A 38 0.03 3.04 7.37
N THR A 39 0.59 4.06 8.03
CA THR A 39 2.01 4.06 8.39
C THR A 39 2.29 2.98 9.44
N LEU A 40 3.58 2.78 9.77
CA LEU A 40 4.01 1.90 10.86
C LEU A 40 3.43 2.26 12.23
N HIS A 41 2.87 3.47 12.39
CA HIS A 41 2.27 3.96 13.62
C HIS A 41 0.73 3.97 13.62
N GLY A 42 0.10 3.45 12.56
CA GLY A 42 -1.37 3.47 12.42
C GLY A 42 -1.93 4.79 11.88
N THR A 43 -1.06 5.75 11.52
CA THR A 43 -1.49 7.05 11.00
C THR A 43 -1.76 7.04 9.50
N HIS A 44 -2.40 8.10 9.00
CA HIS A 44 -2.71 8.29 7.60
C HIS A 44 -1.45 8.29 6.71
N LEU A 45 -1.50 7.55 5.59
CA LEU A 45 -0.46 7.61 4.56
C LEU A 45 -0.61 8.89 3.74
N GLY A 46 0.36 9.79 3.84
CA GLY A 46 0.38 11.00 3.03
C GLY A 46 0.42 10.64 1.53
N PRO A 47 -0.50 11.15 0.69
CA PRO A 47 -0.55 10.78 -0.73
C PRO A 47 0.74 11.14 -1.47
N LYS A 48 1.41 12.24 -1.08
CA LYS A 48 2.72 12.62 -1.62
C LYS A 48 3.79 11.58 -1.29
N HIS A 49 3.86 11.14 -0.03
CA HIS A 49 4.85 10.16 0.41
C HIS A 49 4.67 8.83 -0.33
N VAL A 50 3.43 8.37 -0.54
CA VAL A 50 3.15 7.15 -1.31
C VAL A 50 3.67 7.27 -2.74
N VAL A 51 3.49 8.43 -3.38
CA VAL A 51 4.00 8.68 -4.74
C VAL A 51 5.53 8.71 -4.73
N GLU A 52 6.16 9.36 -3.75
CA GLU A 52 7.62 9.41 -3.62
C GLU A 52 8.23 8.04 -3.38
N GLU A 53 7.69 7.24 -2.46
CA GLU A 53 8.12 5.87 -2.21
C GLU A 53 7.96 4.99 -3.46
N PHE A 54 6.87 5.17 -4.21
CA PHE A 54 6.69 4.48 -5.48
C PHE A 54 7.77 4.86 -6.51
N LYS A 55 8.11 6.15 -6.62
CA LYS A 55 9.19 6.62 -7.49
C LYS A 55 10.55 6.09 -7.08
N LEU A 56 10.82 6.03 -5.78
CA LEU A 56 12.03 5.42 -5.24
C LEU A 56 12.11 3.92 -5.59
N LEU A 57 11.01 3.20 -5.44
CA LEU A 57 10.93 1.78 -5.80
C LEU A 57 11.24 1.58 -7.29
N LEU A 58 10.61 2.35 -8.19
CA LEU A 58 10.90 2.29 -9.63
C LEU A 58 12.39 2.47 -9.93
N LYS A 59 13.01 3.46 -9.27
CA LYS A 59 14.45 3.72 -9.41
C LYS A 59 15.29 2.55 -8.90
N GLN A 60 14.91 1.94 -7.78
CA GLN A 60 15.62 0.79 -7.20
C GLN A 60 15.57 -0.45 -8.10
N VAL A 61 14.44 -0.68 -8.79
CA VAL A 61 14.28 -1.82 -9.71
C VAL A 61 14.67 -1.49 -11.15
N GLY A 62 15.19 -0.28 -11.42
CA GLY A 62 15.65 0.14 -12.75
C GLY A 62 14.53 0.38 -13.77
N LEU A 63 13.30 0.60 -13.31
CA LEU A 63 12.15 0.87 -14.17
C LEU A 63 12.07 2.35 -14.57
N PRO A 64 11.46 2.66 -15.73
CA PRO A 64 11.24 4.02 -16.16
C PRO A 64 10.33 4.78 -15.18
N ASP A 65 10.45 6.10 -15.21
CA ASP A 65 9.62 7.00 -14.42
C ASP A 65 8.16 6.94 -14.89
N ILE A 66 7.35 6.05 -14.32
CA ILE A 66 5.90 5.95 -14.58
C ILE A 66 5.11 6.71 -13.53
N ARG A 67 3.97 7.31 -13.90
CA ARG A 67 3.16 8.06 -12.94
C ARG A 67 2.31 7.11 -12.12
N PHE A 68 2.07 7.45 -10.86
CA PHE A 68 1.28 6.59 -9.97
C PHE A 68 -0.14 6.33 -10.50
N HIS A 69 -0.74 7.30 -11.21
CA HIS A 69 -2.07 7.11 -11.81
C HIS A 69 -2.07 6.16 -13.01
N ASP A 70 -0.94 5.92 -13.66
CA ASP A 70 -0.84 5.00 -14.80
C ASP A 70 -1.14 3.55 -14.36
N LEU A 71 -0.88 3.21 -13.09
CA LEU A 71 -1.25 1.92 -12.50
C LEU A 71 -2.76 1.64 -12.58
N ARG A 72 -3.58 2.69 -12.44
CA ARG A 72 -5.04 2.55 -12.57
C ARG A 72 -5.47 2.43 -14.02
N HIS A 73 -4.71 3.01 -14.95
CA HIS A 73 -4.97 2.86 -16.39
C HIS A 73 -4.55 1.47 -16.89
N SER A 74 -3.44 0.90 -16.41
CA SER A 74 -3.02 -0.45 -16.78
C SER A 74 -4.03 -1.51 -16.31
N ALA A 75 -4.55 -1.38 -15.09
CA ALA A 75 -5.59 -2.28 -14.57
C ALA A 75 -6.93 -2.19 -15.34
N ARG A 76 -7.16 -1.12 -16.11
CA ARG A 76 -8.34 -1.00 -16.98
C ARG A 76 -8.13 -1.67 -18.34
N HIS A 77 -6.87 -1.82 -18.78
CA HIS A 77 -6.53 -2.31 -20.11
C HIS A 77 -6.32 -3.83 -20.18
N SER A 78 -6.55 -4.55 -19.07
CA SER A 78 -6.48 -6.00 -18.99
C SER A 78 -7.77 -6.55 -18.40
N PHE A 79 -8.83 -6.57 -19.23
CA PHE A 79 -10.01 -7.42 -19.06
C PHE A 79 -10.46 -7.89 -20.44
#